data_AF-A0AAW5U2M2-F1
#
_entry.id   AF-A0AAW5U2M2-F1
#
_cell.length_a   1.000
_cell.length_b   1.000
_cell.length_c   1.000
_cell.angle_alpha   90.00
_cell.angle_beta   90.00
_cell.angle_gamma   90.00
#
_symmetry.space_group_name_H-M   'P 1'
#
loop_
_entity.id
_entity.type
_entity.pdbx_description
1 polymer ?
#
loop_
_entity_poly.entity_id
_entity_poly.type
_entity_poly.pdbx_seq_one_letter_code
_entity_poly.pdbx_strand_id
1 'polypeptide(L)'
;MKNTPLSIYIKKGKIVEIKPLANQETPNYFNKVKQGLLNKWNGMKASKAATAHVDGVTGATFSSKAVKENVTRGIAYYQKHK
;
A
#
# COMPACT_ATOMS: atom_id res chain seq x y z
N MET A 1 -11.39 3.73 12.24
CA MET A 1 -10.95 3.18 10.94
C MET A 1 -10.02 2.01 11.20
N LYS A 2 -10.21 0.87 10.52
CA LYS A 2 -9.22 -0.23 10.56
C LYS A 2 -7.99 0.23 9.79
N ASN A 3 -6.83 0.24 10.45
CA ASN A 3 -5.55 0.50 9.80
C ASN A 3 -4.90 -0.84 9.46
N THR A 4 -4.51 -1.03 8.20
CA THR A 4 -3.70 -2.17 7.76
C THR A 4 -2.24 -1.74 7.71
N PRO A 5 -1.44 -1.92 8.78
CA PRO A 5 -0.05 -1.47 8.79
C PRO A 5 0.76 -2.15 7.69
N LEU A 6 1.68 -1.40 7.08
CA LEU A 6 2.50 -1.83 5.94
C LEU A 6 3.96 -1.41 6.16
N SER A 7 4.88 -2.23 5.66
CA SER A 7 6.28 -1.84 5.43
C SER A 7 6.47 -1.52 3.96
N ILE A 8 6.97 -0.32 3.67
CA ILE A 8 7.25 0.17 2.30
C ILE A 8 8.76 0.24 2.14
N TYR A 9 9.30 -0.56 1.22
CA TYR A 9 10.72 -0.58 0.91
C TYR A 9 11.01 0.37 -0.25
N ILE A 10 11.92 1.32 -0.03
CA ILE A 10 12.28 2.34 -1.02
C ILE A 10 13.78 2.28 -1.26
N LYS A 11 14.20 2.14 -2.52
CA LYS A 11 15.61 2.14 -2.95
C LYS A 11 15.81 3.16 -4.04
N LYS A 12 16.80 4.05 -3.88
CA LYS A 12 17.08 5.15 -4.83
C LYS A 12 15.82 5.96 -5.19
N GLY A 13 14.95 6.21 -4.21
CA GLY A 13 13.69 6.96 -4.38
C GLY A 13 12.57 6.24 -5.13
N LYS A 14 12.72 4.95 -5.44
CA LYS A 14 11.68 4.10 -6.04
C LYS A 14 11.19 3.06 -5.04
N ILE A 15 9.89 2.79 -5.06
CA ILE A 15 9.28 1.71 -4.28
C ILE A 15 9.74 0.39 -4.89
N VAL A 16 10.34 -0.48 -4.10
CA VAL A 16 10.75 -1.82 -4.55
C VAL A 16 9.79 -2.89 -4.09
N GLU A 17 9.17 -2.70 -2.93
CA GLU A 17 8.27 -3.69 -2.34
C GLU A 17 7.36 -3.05 -1.29
N ILE A 18 6.14 -3.58 -1.15
CA ILE A 18 5.22 -3.24 -0.07
C ILE A 18 4.78 -4.55 0.59
N LYS A 19 5.08 -4.69 1.88
CA LYS A 19 4.68 -5.86 2.68
C LYS A 19 3.63 -5.47 3.70
N PRO A 20 2.64 -6.33 3.93
CA PRO A 20 1.73 -6.13 5.03
C PRO A 20 2.38 -6.54 6.35
N LEU A 21 2.15 -5.75 7.38
CA LEU A 21 2.45 -6.11 8.76
C LEU A 21 1.23 -6.79 9.40
N ALA A 22 1.37 -7.22 10.65
CA ALA A 22 0.28 -7.81 11.41
C ALA A 22 -0.96 -6.91 11.38
N ASN A 23 -2.08 -7.45 10.91
CA ASN A 23 -3.33 -6.72 10.72
C ASN A 23 -4.54 -7.60 11.08
N GLN A 24 -5.69 -6.97 11.29
CA GLN A 24 -6.95 -7.62 11.72
C GLN A 24 -8.00 -7.64 10.58
N GLU A 25 -7.53 -7.72 9.34
CA GLU A 25 -8.40 -7.89 8.17
C GLU A 25 -8.88 -9.33 8.09
N THR A 26 -10.09 -9.55 7.57
CA THR A 26 -10.61 -10.91 7.35
C THR A 26 -9.72 -11.61 6.31
N PRO A 27 -9.17 -12.81 6.61
CA PRO A 27 -8.19 -13.47 5.75
C PRO A 27 -8.60 -13.58 4.28
N ASN A 28 -9.85 -13.92 4.00
CA ASN A 28 -10.37 -14.05 2.64
C ASN A 28 -10.31 -12.74 1.83
N TYR A 29 -10.61 -11.59 2.45
CA TYR A 29 -10.53 -10.29 1.78
C TYR A 29 -9.09 -9.82 1.66
N PHE A 30 -8.27 -10.09 2.70
CA PHE A 30 -6.89 -9.64 2.68
C PHE A 30 -6.01 -10.42 1.70
N ASN A 31 -6.29 -11.70 1.50
CA ASN A 31 -5.59 -12.51 0.49
C ASN A 31 -5.81 -11.96 -0.93
N LYS A 32 -7.03 -11.49 -1.24
CA LYS A 32 -7.32 -10.81 -2.51
C LYS A 32 -6.47 -9.54 -2.67
N VAL A 33 -6.32 -8.75 -1.61
CA VAL A 33 -5.48 -7.54 -1.59
C VAL A 33 -3.99 -7.88 -1.76
N LYS A 34 -3.48 -8.92 -1.09
CA LYS A 34 -2.09 -9.37 -1.25
C LYS A 34 -1.78 -9.74 -2.71
N GLN A 35 -2.69 -10.45 -3.36
CA GLN A 35 -2.51 -10.93 -4.74
C GLN A 35 -2.70 -9.81 -5.77
N GLY A 36 -3.67 -8.92 -5.57
CA GLY A 36 -4.12 -7.97 -6.59
C GLY A 36 -3.60 -6.54 -6.45
N LEU A 37 -3.16 -6.12 -5.27
CA LEU A 37 -2.96 -4.70 -4.95
C LEU A 37 -1.53 -4.32 -4.55
N LEU A 38 -0.89 -5.07 -3.65
CA LEU A 38 0.37 -4.61 -3.01
C LEU A 38 1.50 -4.30 -4.01
N ASN A 39 1.59 -5.07 -5.10
CA ASN A 39 2.64 -4.90 -6.10
C ASN A 39 2.39 -3.74 -7.07
N LYS A 40 1.22 -3.09 -7.03
CA LYS A 40 0.84 -2.04 -7.99
C LYS A 40 1.72 -0.79 -7.91
N TRP A 41 2.40 -0.58 -6.79
CA TRP A 41 3.34 0.54 -6.61
C TRP A 41 4.80 0.19 -6.92
N ASN A 42 5.12 -1.08 -7.15
CA ASN A 42 6.50 -1.50 -7.38
C ASN A 42 7.06 -0.82 -8.63
N GLY A 43 8.26 -0.26 -8.52
CA GLY A 43 8.93 0.49 -9.58
C GLY A 43 8.52 1.98 -9.68
N MET A 44 7.42 2.39 -9.03
CA MET A 44 7.02 3.80 -9.02
C MET A 44 8.02 4.66 -8.23
N LYS A 45 8.23 5.90 -8.69
CA LYS A 45 8.93 6.90 -7.89
C LYS A 45 8.07 7.25 -6.68
N ALA A 46 8.67 7.27 -5.49
CA ALA A 46 7.97 7.63 -4.26
C ALA A 46 7.30 9.02 -4.39
N SER A 47 7.89 9.97 -5.12
CA SER A 47 7.30 11.29 -5.39
C SER A 47 5.96 11.26 -6.15
N LYS A 48 5.72 10.23 -6.96
CA LYS A 48 4.48 10.08 -7.76
C LYS A 48 3.50 9.08 -7.18
N ALA A 49 3.98 8.16 -6.35
CA ALA A 49 3.19 7.04 -5.84
C ALA A 49 2.09 7.48 -4.85
N ALA A 50 2.25 8.61 -4.15
CA ALA A 50 1.25 9.12 -3.20
C ALA A 50 -0.04 9.60 -3.88
N THR A 51 0.04 10.06 -5.14
CA THR A 51 -1.09 10.58 -5.94
C THR A 51 -1.48 9.66 -7.08
N ALA A 52 -0.87 8.47 -7.17
CA ALA A 52 -1.17 7.51 -8.20
C ALA A 52 -2.60 6.98 -8.05
N HIS A 53 -3.35 6.96 -9.16
CA HIS A 53 -4.63 6.25 -9.20
C HIS A 53 -4.35 4.75 -9.28
N VAL A 54 -4.69 4.03 -8.20
CA VAL A 54 -4.52 2.57 -8.12
C VAL A 54 -5.88 1.91 -7.88
N ASP A 55 -6.25 1.04 -8.81
CA ASP A 55 -7.49 0.28 -8.74
C ASP A 55 -7.51 -0.62 -7.49
N GLY A 56 -8.67 -0.71 -6.86
CA GLY A 56 -8.88 -1.64 -5.75
C GLY A 56 -9.09 -3.08 -6.24
N VAL A 57 -9.30 -3.99 -5.29
CA VAL A 57 -9.65 -5.38 -5.60
C VAL A 57 -11.14 -5.62 -5.35
N THR A 58 -11.83 -6.18 -6.34
CA THR A 58 -13.26 -6.50 -6.29
C THR A 58 -13.57 -7.45 -5.13
N GLY A 59 -14.61 -7.10 -4.36
CA GLY A 59 -15.01 -7.86 -3.17
C GLY A 59 -14.04 -7.72 -1.98
N ALA A 60 -13.13 -6.74 -2.01
CA ALA A 60 -12.25 -6.37 -0.89
C ALA A 60 -12.11 -4.84 -0.80
N THR A 61 -13.21 -4.10 -0.99
CA THR A 61 -13.22 -2.63 -1.07
C THR A 61 -12.66 -1.96 0.19
N PHE A 62 -13.09 -2.40 1.38
CA PHE A 62 -12.61 -1.84 2.65
C PHE A 62 -11.11 -2.10 2.86
N SER A 63 -10.67 -3.35 2.67
CA SER A 63 -9.25 -3.72 2.76
C SER A 63 -8.39 -2.98 1.74
N SER A 64 -8.91 -2.80 0.51
CA SER A 64 -8.23 -2.04 -0.55
C SER A 64 -8.08 -0.57 -0.18
N LYS A 65 -9.11 0.04 0.41
CA LYS A 65 -9.06 1.43 0.88
C LYS A 65 -8.04 1.59 2.00
N ALA A 66 -8.06 0.70 2.99
CA ALA A 66 -7.12 0.74 4.12
C ALA A 66 -5.66 0.62 3.67
N VAL A 67 -5.37 -0.28 2.71
CA VAL A 67 -4.03 -0.41 2.13
C VAL A 67 -3.64 0.86 1.36
N LYS A 68 -4.51 1.37 0.47
CA LYS A 68 -4.21 2.58 -0.30
C LYS A 68 -3.88 3.78 0.59
N GLU A 69 -4.70 4.00 1.63
CA GLU A 69 -4.47 5.09 2.57
C GLU A 69 -3.14 4.95 3.31
N ASN A 70 -2.78 3.74 3.76
CA ASN A 70 -1.50 3.53 4.46
C ASN A 70 -0.28 3.62 3.54
N VAL A 71 -0.40 3.22 2.27
CA VAL A 71 0.65 3.45 1.28
C VAL A 71 0.88 4.95 1.08
N THR A 72 -0.19 5.73 0.86
CA THR A 72 -0.09 7.19 0.72
C THR A 72 0.53 7.84 1.96
N ARG A 73 0.10 7.45 3.16
CA ARG A 73 0.67 7.99 4.43
C ARG A 73 2.15 7.65 4.58
N GLY A 74 2.54 6.40 4.33
CA GLY A 74 3.93 5.96 4.45
C GLY A 74 4.85 6.67 3.44
N ILE A 75 4.39 6.85 2.21
CA ILE A 75 5.11 7.60 1.18
C ILE A 75 5.24 9.08 1.56
N ALA A 76 4.15 9.71 2.02
CA ALA A 76 4.16 11.11 2.44
C ALA A 76 5.13 11.33 3.62
N TYR A 77 5.16 10.39 4.57
CA TYR A 77 6.14 10.41 5.66
C TYR A 77 7.57 10.33 5.13
N TYR A 78 7.88 9.38 4.26
CA TYR A 78 9.20 9.26 3.63
C TYR A 78 9.60 10.55 2.89
N GLN A 79 8.69 11.16 2.11
CA GLN A 79 8.99 12.39 1.36
C GLN A 79 9.35 13.57 2.27
N LYS A 80 8.73 13.66 3.46
CA LYS A 80 9.00 14.72 4.44
C LYS A 80 10.31 14.53 5.20
N HIS A 81 10.85 13.31 5.26
CA HIS A 81 12.01 12.94 6.09
C HIS A 81 13.13 12.27 5.28
N LYS A 82 13.16 12.48 3.97
CA LYS A 82 14.17 11.91 3.08
C LYS A 82 15.51 12.63 3.22
#